data_AF-A0A1Q8CXK7-F1
#
_entry.id   AF-A0A1Q8CXK7-F1
#
_cell.length_a   1.000
_cell.length_b   1.000
_cell.length_c   1.000
_cell.angle_alpha   90.00
_cell.angle_beta   90.00
_cell.angle_gamma   90.00
#
_symmetry.space_group_name_H-M   'P 1'
#
loop_
_entity.id
_entity.type
_entity.pdbx_description
1 polymer ?
#
loop_
_entity_poly.entity_id
_entity_poly.type
_entity_poly.pdbx_seq_one_letter_code
_entity_poly.pdbx_strand_id
1 'polypeptide(L)'
;MFVFLLLVLLAEIAVVVALGQAIGVLTTVLLLVAVSVLGVAMLRRQGSRTLTALGDAMRNRRDPSPEMVDGMLVGAAAALVLFPGFVTDALALLLLFPPTRAVARRRVLRRAERRRHTRPGVFVVDSEVVHPDPTAPGPIVIESYREDRRD
;
A
#
# COMPACT_ATOMS: atom_id res chain seq x y z
N MET A 1 -23.88 11.82 -2.44
CA MET A 1 -22.70 12.64 -2.78
C MET A 1 -21.93 13.11 -1.55
N PHE A 2 -22.57 13.78 -0.58
CA PHE A 2 -21.89 14.31 0.61
C PHE A 2 -21.19 13.25 1.49
N VAL A 3 -21.87 12.12 1.76
CA VAL A 3 -21.29 11.01 2.55
C VAL A 3 -20.02 10.43 1.89
N PHE A 4 -20.01 10.33 0.56
CA PHE A 4 -18.85 9.84 -0.19
C PHE A 4 -17.65 10.80 -0.04
N LEU A 5 -17.87 12.10 -0.22
CA LEU A 5 -16.85 13.14 -0.01
C LEU A 5 -16.30 13.10 1.43
N LEU A 6 -17.17 12.91 2.41
CA LEU A 6 -16.77 12.79 3.81
C LEU A 6 -15.88 11.56 4.04
N LEU A 7 -16.26 10.40 3.49
CA LEU A 7 -15.47 9.17 3.61
C LEU A 7 -14.08 9.30 2.97
N VAL A 8 -14.00 9.91 1.78
CA VAL A 8 -12.73 10.20 1.11
C VAL A 8 -11.86 11.10 1.99
N LEU A 9 -12.43 12.18 2.54
CA LEU A 9 -11.69 13.08 3.43
C LEU A 9 -11.17 12.38 4.69
N LEU A 10 -11.99 11.52 5.31
CA LEU A 10 -11.54 10.73 6.48
C LEU A 10 -10.40 9.78 6.13
N ALA A 11 -10.47 9.13 4.96
CA ALA A 11 -9.41 8.26 4.48
C ALA A 11 -8.10 9.05 4.24
N GLU A 12 -8.19 10.24 3.64
CA GLU A 12 -7.06 11.15 3.41
C GLU A 12 -6.31 11.46 4.73
N ILE A 13 -7.05 11.86 5.76
CA ILE A 13 -6.50 12.19 7.07
C ILE A 13 -5.87 10.95 7.72
N ALA A 14 -6.51 9.79 7.62
CA ALA A 14 -5.97 8.54 8.16
C ALA A 14 -4.62 8.16 7.53
N VAL A 15 -4.47 8.35 6.22
CA VAL A 15 -3.24 8.09 5.45
C VAL A 15 -2.12 9.05 5.86
N VAL A 16 -2.40 10.36 5.97
CA VAL A 16 -1.42 11.36 6.43
C VAL A 16 -0.93 11.04 7.86
N VAL A 17 -1.86 10.68 8.76
CA VAL A 17 -1.50 10.28 10.13
C VAL A 17 -0.65 9.02 10.12
N ALA A 18 -1.01 8.01 9.31
CA ALA A 18 -0.24 6.77 9.19
C ALA A 18 1.19 7.01 8.68
N LEU A 19 1.38 7.89 7.69
CA LEU A 19 2.71 8.35 7.27
C LEU A 19 3.47 9.04 8.39
N GLY A 20 2.81 9.97 9.09
CA GLY A 20 3.41 10.73 10.18
C GLY A 20 3.96 9.80 11.26
N GLN A 21 3.27 8.69 11.53
CA GLN A 21 3.74 7.64 12.44
C GLN A 21 4.82 6.73 11.83
N ALA A 22 4.79 6.48 10.52
CA ALA A 22 5.73 5.58 9.83
C ALA A 22 7.11 6.19 9.58
N ILE A 23 7.15 7.44 9.09
CA ILE A 23 8.38 8.11 8.63
C ILE A 23 8.66 9.45 9.35
N GLY A 24 7.78 9.86 10.26
CA GLY A 24 7.88 11.11 11.00
C GLY A 24 7.04 12.23 10.40
N VAL A 25 6.48 13.07 11.28
CA VAL A 25 5.59 14.18 10.91
C VAL A 25 6.30 15.20 10.01
N LEU A 26 7.55 15.57 10.33
CA LEU A 26 8.30 16.56 9.55
C LEU A 26 8.53 16.10 8.10
N THR A 27 8.98 14.85 7.91
CA THR A 27 9.18 14.27 6.57
C THR A 27 7.86 14.21 5.79
N THR A 28 6.77 13.84 6.47
CA THR A 28 5.43 13.79 5.88
C THR A 28 5.00 15.18 5.40
N VAL A 29 5.14 16.21 6.25
CA VAL A 29 4.83 17.60 5.87
C VAL A 29 5.69 18.08 4.71
N LEU A 30 7.00 17.78 4.70
CA LEU A 30 7.88 18.14 3.59
C LEU A 30 7.46 17.49 2.27
N LEU A 31 7.06 16.22 2.29
CA LEU A 31 6.54 15.53 1.10
C LEU A 31 5.24 16.18 0.61
N LEU A 32 4.31 16.51 1.51
CA LEU A 32 3.09 17.22 1.17
C LEU A 32 3.39 18.56 0.51
N VAL A 33 4.26 19.36 1.12
CA VAL A 33 4.68 20.66 0.57
C VAL A 33 5.34 20.49 -0.79
N ALA A 34 6.25 19.52 -0.95
CA ALA A 34 6.95 19.27 -2.20
C ALA A 34 5.97 18.92 -3.34
N VAL A 35 5.02 18.01 -3.07
CA VAL A 35 3.98 17.62 -4.02
C VAL A 35 3.06 18.79 -4.35
N SER A 36 2.60 19.55 -3.35
CA SER A 36 1.77 20.73 -3.57
C SER A 36 2.48 21.79 -4.40
N VAL A 37 3.75 22.07 -4.12
CA VAL A 37 4.56 23.01 -4.91
C VAL A 37 4.69 22.53 -6.35
N LEU A 38 4.93 21.23 -6.56
CA LEU A 38 5.02 20.66 -7.91
C LEU A 38 3.69 20.77 -8.66
N GLY A 39 2.58 20.41 -8.02
CA GLY A 39 1.23 20.53 -8.59
C GLY A 39 0.88 21.97 -8.96
N VAL A 40 1.14 22.93 -8.06
CA VAL A 40 0.96 24.36 -8.34
C VAL A 40 1.87 24.83 -9.47
N ALA A 41 3.13 24.40 -9.51
CA ALA A 41 4.05 24.76 -10.59
C ALA A 41 3.56 24.26 -11.96
N MET A 42 3.03 23.03 -12.04
CA MET A 42 2.42 22.49 -13.25
C MET A 42 1.17 23.28 -13.64
N LEU A 43 0.30 23.57 -12.67
CA LEU A 43 -0.92 24.33 -12.88
C LEU A 43 -0.64 25.75 -13.40
N ARG A 44 0.38 26.44 -12.86
CA ARG A 44 0.78 27.77 -13.35
C ARG A 44 1.23 27.72 -14.82
N ARG A 45 1.94 26.67 -15.22
CA ARG A 45 2.41 26.50 -16.61
C ARG A 45 1.27 26.16 -17.57
N GLN A 46 0.37 25.27 -17.18
CA GLN A 46 -0.72 24.83 -18.05
C GLN A 46 -1.86 25.85 -18.08
N GLY A 47 -2.26 26.37 -16.92
CA GLY A 47 -3.34 27.35 -16.82
C GLY A 47 -3.04 28.68 -17.49
N SER A 48 -1.80 29.18 -17.45
CA SER A 48 -1.44 30.39 -18.21
C SER A 48 -1.60 30.19 -19.72
N ARG A 49 -1.13 29.05 -20.24
CA ARG A 49 -1.29 28.70 -21.68
C ARG A 49 -2.76 28.59 -22.07
N THR A 50 -3.57 27.93 -21.26
CA THR A 50 -5.00 27.77 -21.51
C THR A 50 -5.73 29.11 -21.49
N LEU A 51 -5.41 30.00 -20.55
CA LEU A 51 -6.00 31.35 -20.50
C LEU A 51 -5.61 32.20 -21.71
N THR A 52 -4.35 32.12 -22.14
CA THR A 52 -3.90 32.81 -23.36
C THR A 52 -4.62 32.27 -24.59
N ALA A 53 -4.67 30.95 -24.77
CA ALA A 53 -5.34 30.31 -25.90
C ALA A 53 -6.83 30.65 -25.97
N LEU A 54 -7.52 30.66 -24.82
CA LEU A 54 -8.92 31.06 -24.74
C LEU A 54 -9.12 32.53 -25.13
N GLY A 55 -8.24 33.42 -24.65
CA GLY A 55 -8.25 34.83 -25.03
C GLY A 55 -8.04 35.05 -26.53
N ASP A 56 -7.13 34.28 -27.14
CA ASP A 56 -6.82 34.34 -28.57
C ASP A 56 -7.99 33.79 -29.42
N ALA A 57 -8.61 32.68 -29.01
CA ALA A 57 -9.78 32.11 -29.69
C ALA A 57 -10.94 33.11 -29.73
N MET A 58 -11.23 33.77 -28.59
CA MET A 58 -12.27 34.80 -28.49
C MET A 58 -11.96 36.03 -29.35
N ARG A 59 -10.70 36.51 -29.34
CA ARG A 59 -10.29 37.67 -30.16
C ARG A 59 -10.39 37.40 -31.65
N ASN A 60 -10.05 36.19 -32.07
CA ASN A 60 -10.03 35.79 -33.47
C ASN A 60 -11.40 35.29 -33.98
N ARG A 61 -12.47 35.39 -33.17
CA ARG A 61 -13.82 34.85 -33.46
C ARG A 61 -13.78 33.37 -33.90
N ARG A 62 -12.83 32.60 -33.36
CA ARG A 62 -12.76 31.14 -33.54
C ARG A 62 -13.64 30.48 -32.47
N ASP A 63 -14.14 29.29 -32.76
CA ASP A 63 -14.86 28.47 -31.77
C ASP A 63 -13.94 28.18 -30.57
N PRO A 64 -14.26 28.67 -29.35
CA PRO A 64 -13.42 28.50 -28.15
C PRO A 64 -13.77 27.24 -27.35
N SER A 65 -14.66 26.37 -27.85
CA SER A 65 -15.13 25.19 -27.14
C SER A 65 -13.99 24.30 -26.62
N PRO A 66 -12.92 24.01 -27.39
CA PRO A 66 -11.78 23.22 -26.90
C PRO A 66 -11.04 23.88 -25.73
N GLU A 67 -10.76 25.18 -25.84
CA GLU A 67 -10.02 25.93 -24.83
C GLU A 67 -10.83 26.09 -23.53
N MET A 68 -12.16 26.12 -23.62
CA MET A 68 -13.05 26.10 -22.46
C MET A 68 -12.98 24.77 -21.72
N VAL A 69 -12.99 23.64 -22.44
CA VAL A 69 -12.85 22.31 -21.83
C VAL A 69 -11.49 22.17 -21.15
N ASP A 70 -10.42 22.60 -21.83
CA ASP A 70 -9.08 22.63 -21.24
C ASP A 70 -9.05 23.51 -19.97
N GLY A 71 -9.72 24.66 -20.01
CA GLY A 71 -9.84 25.56 -18.86
C GLY A 71 -10.55 24.91 -17.68
N MET A 72 -11.63 24.16 -17.94
CA MET A 72 -12.36 23.40 -16.93
C MET A 72 -11.53 22.26 -16.35
N LEU A 73 -10.78 21.53 -17.17
CA LEU A 73 -9.89 20.46 -16.72
C LEU A 73 -8.75 20.99 -15.86
N VAL A 74 -8.14 22.11 -16.26
CA VAL A 74 -7.12 22.81 -15.45
C VAL A 74 -7.74 23.31 -14.14
N GLY A 75 -8.94 23.89 -14.17
CA GLY A 75 -9.64 24.34 -12.97
C GLY A 75 -10.01 23.19 -12.01
N ALA A 76 -10.45 22.05 -12.55
CA ALA A 76 -10.70 20.85 -11.78
C ALA A 76 -9.40 20.30 -11.18
N ALA A 77 -8.31 20.25 -11.96
CA ALA A 77 -6.99 19.88 -11.45
C ALA A 77 -6.51 20.82 -10.34
N ALA A 78 -6.76 22.13 -10.46
CA ALA A 78 -6.47 23.09 -9.40
C ALA A 78 -7.24 22.79 -8.11
N ALA A 79 -8.53 22.48 -8.23
CA ALA A 79 -9.36 22.08 -7.10
C ALA A 79 -8.87 20.76 -6.47
N LEU A 80 -8.47 19.76 -7.28
CA LEU A 80 -7.90 18.49 -6.82
C LEU A 80 -6.47 18.61 -6.26
N VAL A 81 -5.73 19.66 -6.60
CA VAL A 81 -4.45 19.98 -5.94
C VAL A 81 -4.70 20.66 -4.60
N LEU A 82 -5.79 21.43 -4.50
CA LEU A 82 -6.18 22.16 -3.28
C LEU A 82 -6.79 21.23 -2.23
N PHE A 83 -7.65 20.31 -2.67
CA PHE A 83 -8.12 19.17 -1.88
C PHE A 83 -7.20 18.01 -2.20
N PRO A 84 -6.16 17.72 -1.40
CA PRO A 84 -5.29 16.61 -1.71
C PRO A 84 -6.17 15.36 -1.88
N GLY A 85 -6.10 14.75 -3.06
CA GLY A 85 -6.32 13.31 -3.29
C GLY A 85 -5.00 12.58 -3.60
N PHE A 86 -3.90 13.33 -3.58
CA PHE A 86 -2.57 12.95 -4.09
C PHE A 86 -1.73 12.19 -3.05
N VAL A 87 -2.07 12.33 -1.76
CA VAL A 87 -1.37 11.65 -0.68
C VAL A 87 -1.75 10.18 -0.66
N THR A 88 -3.03 9.88 -0.88
CA THR A 88 -3.55 8.52 -0.89
C THR A 88 -2.97 7.71 -2.06
N ASP A 89 -2.79 8.32 -3.23
CA ASP A 89 -2.16 7.68 -4.41
C ASP A 89 -0.63 7.56 -4.30
N ALA A 90 0.05 8.58 -3.76
CA ALA A 90 1.49 8.51 -3.49
C ALA A 90 1.84 7.57 -2.31
N LEU A 91 0.96 7.42 -1.31
CA LEU A 91 1.09 6.40 -0.26
C LEU A 91 0.84 5.00 -0.77
N ALA A 92 -0.18 4.80 -1.59
CA ALA A 92 -0.45 3.50 -2.17
C ALA A 92 0.77 3.00 -2.96
N LEU A 93 1.42 3.90 -3.73
CA LEU A 93 2.65 3.60 -4.46
C LEU A 93 3.90 3.47 -3.56
N LEU A 94 3.99 4.20 -2.45
CA LEU A 94 5.10 4.13 -1.48
C LEU A 94 5.01 2.93 -0.50
N LEU A 95 3.80 2.50 -0.15
CA LEU A 95 3.51 1.32 0.68
C LEU A 95 3.66 0.03 -0.14
N LEU A 96 3.47 0.12 -1.46
CA LEU A 96 3.89 -0.90 -2.43
C LEU A 96 5.42 -0.87 -2.67
N PHE A 97 6.13 0.16 -2.20
CA PHE A 97 7.58 0.29 -2.39
C PHE A 97 8.39 -0.56 -1.39
N PRO A 98 9.40 -1.35 -1.84
CA PRO A 98 10.04 -2.43 -1.06
C PRO A 98 10.88 -2.12 0.20
N PRO A 99 11.47 -0.91 0.43
CA PRO A 99 12.44 -0.72 1.53
C PRO A 99 11.81 -0.68 2.92
N THR A 100 10.51 -0.40 3.04
CA THR A 100 9.75 -0.46 4.31
C THR A 100 9.63 -1.90 4.83
N ARG A 101 9.65 -2.89 3.94
CA ARG A 101 9.59 -4.33 4.27
C ARG A 101 10.80 -4.78 5.11
N ALA A 102 11.98 -4.19 4.90
CA ALA A 102 13.20 -4.55 5.62
C ALA A 102 13.20 -4.07 7.09
N VAL A 103 12.65 -2.87 7.34
CA VAL A 103 12.59 -2.28 8.68
C VAL A 103 11.47 -2.92 9.51
N ALA A 104 10.31 -3.16 8.89
CA ALA A 104 9.20 -3.88 9.53
C ALA A 104 9.58 -5.33 9.87
N ARG A 105 10.24 -6.04 8.94
CA ARG A 105 10.75 -7.41 9.17
C ARG A 105 11.72 -7.48 10.36
N ARG A 106 12.64 -6.51 10.49
CA ARG A 106 13.58 -6.44 11.63
C ARG A 106 12.87 -6.24 12.98
N ARG A 107 11.76 -5.48 13.03
CA ARG A 107 11.01 -5.26 14.28
C ARG A 107 10.08 -6.43 14.64
N VAL A 108 9.55 -7.14 13.64
CA VAL A 108 8.71 -8.34 13.85
C VAL A 108 9.55 -9.55 14.26
N LEU A 109 10.70 -9.80 13.61
CA LEU A 109 11.59 -10.90 13.99
C LEU A 109 12.12 -10.76 15.43
N ARG A 110 12.51 -9.55 15.84
CA ARG A 110 12.95 -9.26 17.22
C ARG A 110 11.84 -9.45 18.27
N ARG A 111 10.56 -9.35 17.88
CA ARG A 111 9.40 -9.63 18.75
C ARG A 111 9.03 -11.11 18.75
N ALA A 112 9.23 -11.80 17.63
CA ALA A 112 9.03 -13.24 17.50
C ALA A 112 10.08 -14.03 18.29
N GLU A 113 11.35 -13.61 18.30
CA GLU A 113 12.41 -14.22 19.13
C GLU A 113 12.12 -14.10 20.63
N ARG A 114 11.55 -12.97 21.07
CA ARG A 114 11.10 -12.79 22.46
C ARG A 114 9.90 -13.65 22.85
N ARG A 115 9.16 -14.20 21.88
CA ARG A 115 8.05 -15.15 22.10
C ARG A 115 8.42 -16.60 21.78
N ARG A 116 9.60 -16.86 21.19
CA ARG A 116 10.08 -18.21 20.82
C ARG A 116 10.80 -18.97 21.94
N HIS A 117 10.69 -18.52 23.19
CA HIS A 117 11.03 -19.36 24.34
C HIS A 117 9.93 -20.37 24.71
N THR A 118 8.78 -20.36 24.03
CA THR A 118 7.79 -21.44 24.14
C THR A 118 7.81 -22.26 22.86
N ARG A 119 8.59 -23.33 22.87
CA ARG A 119 8.69 -24.34 21.80
C ARG A 119 7.29 -24.91 21.47
N PRO A 120 6.82 -24.90 20.22
CA PRO A 120 5.86 -25.89 19.76
C PRO A 120 6.62 -27.22 19.59
N GLY A 121 6.10 -28.27 20.23
CA GLY A 121 6.77 -29.56 20.42
C GLY A 121 7.33 -30.17 19.14
N VAL A 122 8.61 -30.53 19.20
CA VAL A 122 9.13 -31.61 18.37
C VAL A 122 8.50 -32.89 18.93
N PHE A 123 7.55 -33.46 18.19
CA PHE A 123 7.09 -34.82 18.49
C PHE A 123 8.20 -35.78 18.06
N VAL A 124 9.01 -36.19 19.03
CA VAL A 124 9.93 -37.31 18.88
C VAL A 124 9.08 -38.56 19.03
N VAL A 125 8.81 -39.23 17.91
CA VAL A 125 8.18 -40.55 17.92
C VAL A 125 9.31 -41.55 18.11
N ASP A 126 9.37 -42.18 19.29
CA ASP A 126 10.22 -43.36 19.47
C ASP A 126 9.73 -44.42 18.50
N SER A 127 10.57 -44.72 17.52
CA SER A 127 10.33 -45.77 16.54
C SER A 127 11.39 -46.82 16.76
N GLU A 128 10.97 -48.02 17.07
CA GLU A 128 11.87 -49.17 17.09
C GLU A 128 12.13 -49.59 15.65
N VAL A 129 13.39 -49.43 15.21
CA VAL A 129 13.80 -49.83 13.87
C VAL A 129 13.96 -51.34 13.86
N VAL A 130 12.89 -52.05 13.50
CA VAL A 130 12.96 -53.48 13.23
C VAL A 130 13.79 -53.67 11.96
N HIS A 131 15.01 -54.20 12.09
CA HIS A 131 15.80 -54.60 10.93
C HIS A 131 15.14 -55.81 10.28
N PRO A 132 14.66 -55.69 9.03
CA PRO A 132 14.01 -56.81 8.36
C PRO A 132 15.04 -57.91 8.12
N ASP A 133 14.72 -59.12 8.57
CA ASP A 133 15.51 -60.31 8.28
C ASP A 133 15.47 -60.56 6.76
N PRO A 134 16.62 -60.50 6.06
CA PRO A 134 16.69 -60.63 4.60
C PRO A 134 16.30 -62.02 4.09
N THR A 135 16.10 -63.01 4.98
CA THR A 135 15.70 -64.37 4.62
C THR A 135 14.21 -64.66 4.78
N ALA A 136 13.42 -63.72 5.31
CA ALA A 136 11.97 -63.89 5.45
C ALA A 136 11.25 -63.67 4.10
N PRO A 137 10.58 -64.69 3.52
CA PRO A 137 9.86 -64.53 2.27
C PRO A 137 8.47 -63.98 2.54
N GLY A 138 8.34 -62.66 2.51
CA GLY A 138 7.06 -61.95 2.60
C GLY A 138 7.22 -60.43 2.49
N PRO A 139 6.20 -59.70 2.02
CA PRO A 139 6.24 -58.25 1.96
C PRO A 139 6.32 -57.65 3.37
N ILE A 140 7.08 -56.57 3.54
CA ILE A 140 7.19 -55.84 4.80
C ILE A 140 5.84 -55.14 5.06
N VAL A 141 5.10 -55.61 6.06
CA VAL A 141 3.82 -55.02 6.47
C VAL A 141 4.05 -54.05 7.62
N ILE A 142 3.75 -52.77 7.41
CA ILE A 142 3.81 -51.74 8.44
C ILE A 142 2.43 -51.61 9.06
N GLU A 143 2.27 -52.10 10.29
CA GLU A 143 0.99 -52.07 10.99
C GLU A 143 0.94 -50.86 11.94
N SER A 144 0.15 -49.85 11.58
CA SER A 144 -0.04 -48.68 12.43
C SER A 144 -1.09 -48.99 13.49
N TYR A 145 -0.67 -49.36 14.69
CA TYR A 145 -1.58 -49.55 15.82
C TYR A 145 -2.15 -48.19 16.24
N ARG A 146 -3.43 -47.97 15.92
CA ARG A 146 -4.19 -46.79 16.36
C ARG A 146 -5.04 -47.22 17.55
N GLU A 147 -4.61 -46.80 18.74
CA GLU A 147 -5.34 -47.06 19.97
C GLU A 147 -6.63 -46.22 19.98
N ASP A 148 -7.76 -46.86 19.68
CA ASP A 148 -9.09 -46.26 19.72
C ASP A 148 -9.52 -46.15 21.19
N ARG A 149 -9.13 -45.05 21.82
CA ARG A 149 -9.53 -44.72 23.18
C ARG A 149 -10.99 -44.26 23.15
N ARG A 150 -11.90 -45.23 23.29
CA ARG A 150 -13.28 -44.99 23.69
C ARG A 150 -13.32 -44.73 25.18
N ASP A 151 -13.81 -43.55 25.56
CA ASP A 151 -14.56 -43.31 26.79
C ASP A 151 -15.78 -42.46 26.42
#